data_AF-A0A847ULU8-F1
#
_entry.id   AF-A0A847ULU8-F1
#
_cell.length_a   1.000
_cell.length_b   1.000
_cell.length_c   1.000
_cell.angle_alpha   90.00
_cell.angle_beta   90.00
_cell.angle_gamma   90.00
#
_symmetry.space_group_name_H-M   'P 1'
#
loop_
_entity.id
_entity.type
_entity.pdbx_description
1 polymer ?
#
loop_
_entity_poly.entity_id
_entity_poly.type
_entity_poly.pdbx_seq_one_letter_code
_entity_poly.pdbx_strand_id
1 'polypeptide(L)'
;MSDKNYAQSIAGDLFRMIQSAREQGVGVDNGFRNQAMSSQGMSLTYLFLNKNDLLQVPALPPQVKMQVRRSNALAVIEVKDARGVKQTAGIHLIWSSPKPCSGVGSDAEMLDGIQIQGLAAFTSQLKSVLKNDIPRTVDGQIPAQSE
;
A
#
# COMPACT_ATOMS: atom_id res chain seq x y z
N MET A 1 15.50 9.07 8.27
CA MET A 1 15.14 7.65 8.13
C MET A 1 15.67 7.16 6.80
N SER A 2 16.55 6.17 6.79
CA SER A 2 17.04 5.55 5.56
C SER A 2 15.99 4.57 5.01
N ASP A 3 15.97 4.35 3.70
CA ASP A 3 15.01 3.44 3.03
C ASP A 3 15.03 2.01 3.63
N LYS A 4 16.19 1.57 4.11
CA LYS A 4 16.38 0.27 4.77
C LYS A 4 15.56 0.14 6.06
N ASN A 5 15.47 1.19 6.88
CA ASN A 5 14.70 1.16 8.12
C ASN A 5 13.19 1.17 7.83
N TYR A 6 12.78 1.84 6.75
CA TYR A 6 11.39 1.86 6.34
C TYR A 6 10.94 0.51 5.78
N ALA A 7 11.76 -0.13 4.94
CA ALA A 7 11.50 -1.48 4.44
C ALA A 7 11.34 -2.50 5.58
N GLN A 8 12.19 -2.42 6.62
CA GLN A 8 12.07 -3.25 7.82
C GLN A 8 10.74 -3.02 8.57
N SER A 9 10.34 -1.76 8.75
CA SER A 9 9.06 -1.43 9.38
C SER A 9 7.88 -2.04 8.60
N ILE A 10 7.87 -1.85 7.28
CA ILE A 10 6.80 -2.37 6.41
C ILE A 10 6.78 -3.90 6.42
N ALA A 11 7.94 -4.56 6.39
CA ALA A 11 8.01 -6.02 6.52
C ALA A 11 7.39 -6.49 7.85
N GLY A 12 7.73 -5.84 8.96
CA GLY A 12 7.13 -6.15 10.26
C GLY A 12 5.62 -5.92 10.30
N ASP A 13 5.13 -4.85 9.68
CA ASP A 13 3.69 -4.54 9.61
C ASP A 13 2.93 -5.56 8.77
N LEU A 14 3.41 -5.87 7.56
CA LEU A 14 2.79 -6.88 6.70
C LEU A 14 2.78 -8.25 7.39
N PHE A 15 3.84 -8.61 8.11
CA PHE A 15 3.92 -9.90 8.79
C PHE A 15 2.87 -10.00 9.89
N ARG A 16 2.76 -8.95 10.71
CA ARG A 16 1.71 -8.86 11.74
C ARG A 16 0.31 -8.91 11.14
N MET A 17 0.06 -8.27 9.99
CA MET A 17 -1.23 -8.36 9.30
C MET A 17 -1.58 -9.80 8.90
N ILE A 18 -0.61 -10.58 8.38
CA ILE A 18 -0.83 -12.00 8.09
C ILE A 18 -1.14 -12.78 9.36
N GLN A 19 -0.38 -12.57 10.44
CA GLN A 19 -0.60 -13.29 11.70
C GLN A 19 -1.98 -12.98 12.29
N SER A 20 -2.35 -11.69 12.39
CA SER A 20 -3.66 -11.29 12.90
C SER A 20 -4.82 -11.82 12.05
N ALA A 21 -4.67 -11.83 10.72
CA ALA A 21 -5.68 -12.42 9.84
C ALA A 21 -5.84 -13.93 10.09
N ARG A 22 -4.73 -14.66 10.26
CA ARG A 22 -4.76 -16.10 10.60
C ARG A 22 -5.44 -16.36 11.94
N GLU A 23 -5.11 -15.57 12.97
CA GLU A 23 -5.72 -15.66 14.29
C GLU A 23 -7.24 -15.42 14.25
N GLN A 24 -7.70 -14.61 13.30
CA GLN A 24 -9.13 -14.36 13.05
C GLN A 24 -9.80 -15.45 12.19
N GLY A 25 -9.09 -16.52 11.84
CA GLY A 25 -9.60 -17.61 10.99
C GLY A 25 -9.69 -17.26 9.50
N VAL A 26 -9.08 -16.16 9.05
CA VAL A 26 -9.01 -15.81 7.64
C VAL A 26 -8.08 -16.79 6.91
N GLY A 27 -8.56 -17.38 5.82
CA GLY A 27 -7.74 -18.21 4.93
C GLY A 27 -6.73 -17.37 4.15
N VAL A 28 -5.63 -16.94 4.79
CA VAL A 28 -4.64 -16.00 4.23
C VAL A 28 -3.98 -16.43 2.92
N ASP A 29 -4.03 -17.72 2.59
CA ASP A 29 -3.48 -18.26 1.34
C ASP A 29 -4.43 -18.05 0.14
N ASN A 30 -5.71 -17.82 0.40
CA ASN A 30 -6.71 -17.49 -0.61
C ASN A 30 -6.72 -15.98 -0.94
N GLY A 31 -5.82 -15.22 -0.32
CA GLY A 31 -5.81 -13.77 -0.37
C GLY A 31 -6.72 -13.13 0.67
N PHE A 32 -6.39 -11.90 1.06
CA PHE A 32 -7.15 -11.13 2.02
C PHE A 32 -6.87 -9.63 1.87
N ARG A 33 -7.72 -8.81 2.50
CA ARG A 33 -7.61 -7.35 2.49
C ARG A 33 -7.37 -6.86 3.92
N ASN A 34 -6.47 -5.89 4.06
CA ASN A 34 -6.29 -5.14 5.30
C ASN A 34 -6.36 -3.63 5.01
N GLN A 35 -7.33 -2.93 5.61
CA GLN A 35 -7.42 -1.48 5.49
C GLN A 35 -6.57 -0.83 6.59
N ALA A 36 -5.40 -0.31 6.21
CA ALA A 36 -4.46 0.27 7.17
C ALA A 36 -4.82 1.70 7.59
N MET A 37 -5.50 2.45 6.72
CA MET A 37 -5.93 3.81 7.01
C MET A 37 -7.20 4.14 6.22
N SER A 38 -8.10 4.89 6.85
CA SER A 38 -9.23 5.54 6.20
C SER A 38 -9.45 6.91 6.83
N SER A 39 -9.52 7.94 6.00
CA SER A 39 -9.88 9.31 6.36
C SER A 39 -11.07 9.77 5.51
N GLN A 40 -11.47 11.04 5.67
CA GLN A 40 -12.56 11.61 4.88
C GLN A 40 -12.21 11.68 3.38
N GLY A 41 -10.95 12.02 3.05
CA GLY A 41 -10.46 12.21 1.68
C GLY A 41 -9.69 11.03 1.08
N MET A 42 -9.22 10.06 1.88
CA MET A 42 -8.31 9.02 1.41
C MET A 42 -8.53 7.67 2.12
N SER A 43 -8.25 6.56 1.45
CA SER A 43 -7.98 5.28 2.09
C SER A 43 -6.70 4.61 1.60
N LEU A 44 -6.01 3.94 2.52
CA LEU A 44 -4.89 3.05 2.23
C LEU A 44 -5.29 1.62 2.56
N THR A 45 -5.17 0.73 1.58
CA THR A 45 -5.48 -0.68 1.71
C THR A 45 -4.31 -1.53 1.25
N TYR A 46 -3.96 -2.55 2.02
CA TYR A 46 -3.10 -3.64 1.59
C TYR A 46 -3.94 -4.81 1.09
N LEU A 47 -3.69 -5.25 -0.14
CA LEU A 47 -4.31 -6.42 -0.74
C LEU A 47 -3.28 -7.53 -0.83
N PHE A 48 -3.51 -8.61 -0.11
CA PHE A 48 -2.74 -9.84 -0.24
C PHE A 48 -3.43 -10.73 -1.26
N LEU A 49 -2.76 -11.00 -2.36
CA LEU A 49 -3.31 -11.78 -3.48
C LEU A 49 -2.36 -12.90 -3.87
N ASN A 50 -2.93 -14.05 -4.23
CA ASN A 50 -2.14 -15.12 -4.82
C ASN A 50 -1.81 -14.79 -6.30
N LYS A 51 -0.88 -15.56 -6.88
CA LYS A 51 -0.47 -15.39 -8.29
C LYS A 51 -1.64 -15.45 -9.27
N ASN A 52 -2.57 -16.38 -9.06
CA ASN A 52 -3.64 -16.65 -10.02
C ASN A 52 -4.61 -15.47 -10.08
N ASP A 53 -5.02 -14.95 -8.92
CA ASP A 53 -5.91 -13.79 -8.84
C ASP A 53 -5.28 -12.56 -9.50
N LEU A 54 -3.99 -12.34 -9.25
CA LEU A 54 -3.29 -11.19 -9.78
C LEU A 54 -3.10 -11.27 -11.30
N LEU A 55 -2.85 -12.47 -11.84
CA LEU A 55 -2.73 -12.68 -13.29
C LEU A 55 -4.06 -12.55 -14.05
N GLN A 56 -5.20 -12.66 -13.37
CA GLN A 56 -6.51 -12.43 -13.97
C GLN A 56 -6.84 -10.95 -14.17
N VAL A 57 -6.04 -10.03 -13.61
CA VAL A 57 -6.24 -8.58 -13.81
C VAL A 57 -5.94 -8.21 -15.27
N PRO A 58 -6.96 -7.81 -16.07
CA PRO A 58 -6.81 -7.67 -17.52
C PRO A 58 -5.77 -6.62 -17.96
N ALA A 59 -5.57 -5.59 -17.14
CA ALA A 59 -4.67 -4.48 -17.42
C ALA A 59 -3.34 -4.53 -16.62
N LEU A 60 -2.96 -5.68 -16.06
CA LEU A 60 -1.74 -5.76 -15.26
C LEU A 60 -0.48 -5.53 -16.14
N PRO A 61 0.38 -4.54 -15.81
CA PRO A 61 1.56 -4.25 -16.62
C PRO A 61 2.53 -5.45 -16.72
N PRO A 62 3.19 -5.68 -17.88
CA PRO A 62 4.12 -6.80 -18.05
C PRO A 62 5.26 -6.85 -17.03
N GLN A 63 5.78 -5.68 -16.64
CA GLN A 63 6.84 -5.57 -15.63
C GLN A 63 6.38 -6.06 -14.26
N VAL A 64 5.13 -5.75 -13.88
CA VAL A 64 4.53 -6.23 -12.64
C VAL A 64 4.28 -7.74 -12.72
N LYS A 65 3.76 -8.24 -13.85
CA LYS A 65 3.56 -9.69 -14.09
C LYS A 65 4.81 -10.54 -13.84
N MET A 66 6.00 -10.03 -14.20
CA MET A 66 7.27 -10.72 -13.96
C MET A 66 7.69 -10.77 -12.48
N GLN A 67 7.20 -9.83 -11.66
CA GLN A 67 7.51 -9.76 -10.23
C GLN A 67 6.51 -10.53 -9.37
N VAL A 68 5.34 -10.90 -9.93
CA VAL A 68 4.32 -11.69 -9.22
C VAL A 68 4.85 -13.08 -8.88
N ARG A 69 4.77 -13.42 -7.60
CA ARG A 69 5.09 -14.76 -7.07
C ARG A 69 3.84 -15.40 -6.47
N ARG A 70 4.02 -16.51 -5.73
CA ARG A 70 2.92 -17.30 -5.16
C ARG A 70 2.00 -16.45 -4.30
N SER A 71 2.58 -15.62 -3.42
CA SER A 71 1.88 -14.65 -2.59
C SER A 71 2.45 -13.26 -2.81
N ASN A 72 1.59 -12.25 -2.79
CA ASN A 72 1.93 -10.87 -3.14
C ASN A 72 1.16 -9.91 -2.25
N ALA A 73 1.74 -8.76 -1.92
CA ALA A 73 1.04 -7.66 -1.28
C ALA A 73 1.08 -6.41 -2.16
N LEU A 74 -0.11 -5.89 -2.48
CA LEU A 74 -0.29 -4.62 -3.16
C LEU A 74 -0.68 -3.54 -2.14
N ALA A 75 -0.05 -2.37 -2.20
CA ALA A 75 -0.52 -1.17 -1.53
C ALA A 75 -1.40 -0.37 -2.50
N VAL A 76 -2.65 -0.12 -2.09
CA VAL A 76 -3.65 0.61 -2.86
C VAL A 76 -3.97 1.92 -2.16
N ILE A 77 -3.78 3.02 -2.87
CA ILE A 77 -4.14 4.36 -2.44
C ILE A 77 -5.40 4.76 -3.20
N GLU A 78 -6.46 5.06 -2.46
CA GLU A 78 -7.70 5.60 -2.99
C GLU A 78 -7.89 7.01 -2.44
N VAL A 79 -8.32 7.94 -3.28
CA VAL A 79 -8.68 9.32 -2.91
C VAL A 79 -10.12 9.56 -3.30
N LYS A 80 -10.80 10.49 -2.63
CA LYS A 80 -12.12 10.95 -3.05
C LYS A 80 -11.98 12.24 -3.85
N ASP A 81 -12.72 12.34 -4.94
CA ASP A 81 -12.85 13.62 -5.65
C ASP A 81 -13.81 14.57 -4.92
N ALA A 82 -13.98 15.77 -5.47
CA ALA A 82 -14.86 16.81 -4.91
C ALA A 82 -16.34 16.39 -4.80
N ARG A 83 -16.77 15.33 -5.50
CA ARG A 83 -18.12 14.77 -5.43
C ARG A 83 -18.21 13.60 -4.46
N GLY A 84 -17.11 13.27 -3.78
CA GLY A 84 -17.02 12.15 -2.85
C GLY A 84 -16.82 10.79 -3.52
N VAL A 85 -16.58 10.74 -4.85
CA VAL A 85 -16.39 9.49 -5.58
C VAL A 85 -14.96 9.00 -5.35
N LYS A 86 -14.82 7.74 -4.95
CA LYS A 86 -13.51 7.11 -4.77
C LYS A 86 -12.85 6.87 -6.13
N GLN A 87 -11.60 7.30 -6.23
CA GLN A 87 -10.73 7.05 -7.37
C GLN A 87 -9.44 6.41 -6.87
N THR A 88 -8.98 5.37 -7.56
CA THR A 88 -7.68 4.77 -7.27
C THR A 88 -6.58 5.71 -7.74
N ALA A 89 -5.86 6.30 -6.79
CA ALA A 89 -4.70 7.10 -7.12
C ALA A 89 -3.53 6.20 -7.57
N GLY A 90 -3.33 5.06 -6.89
CA GLY A 90 -2.23 4.16 -7.24
C GLY A 90 -2.35 2.76 -6.65
N ILE A 91 -1.74 1.80 -7.33
CA ILE A 91 -1.61 0.40 -6.93
C ILE A 91 -0.14 0.03 -7.10
N HIS A 92 0.50 -0.44 -6.02
CA HIS A 92 1.93 -0.71 -6.00
C HIS A 92 2.20 -2.11 -5.45
N LEU A 93 2.95 -2.93 -6.19
CA LEU A 93 3.45 -4.21 -5.67
C LEU A 93 4.60 -3.92 -4.70
N ILE A 94 4.39 -4.18 -3.40
CA ILE A 94 5.36 -3.86 -2.35
C ILE A 94 6.01 -5.09 -1.73
N TRP A 95 5.43 -6.28 -1.95
CA TRP A 95 5.98 -7.54 -1.49
C TRP A 95 5.58 -8.69 -2.40
N SER A 96 6.49 -9.65 -2.60
CA SER A 96 6.22 -10.92 -3.27
C SER A 96 7.03 -12.05 -2.65
N SER A 97 6.46 -13.25 -2.58
CA SER A 97 7.15 -14.44 -2.07
C SER A 97 6.77 -15.71 -2.83
N PRO A 98 7.72 -16.66 -3.02
CA PRO A 98 7.41 -17.98 -3.55
C PRO A 98 6.64 -18.85 -2.55
N LYS A 99 6.58 -18.48 -1.27
CA LYS A 99 5.81 -19.17 -0.24
C LYS A 99 4.38 -18.64 -0.17
N PRO A 100 3.42 -19.48 0.26
CA PRO A 100 2.10 -19.00 0.65
C PRO A 100 2.21 -18.10 1.88
N CYS A 101 1.22 -17.23 2.11
CA CYS A 101 1.19 -16.32 3.27
C CYS A 101 1.32 -17.09 4.60
N SER A 102 0.66 -18.24 4.72
CA SER A 102 0.72 -19.12 5.89
C SER A 102 2.12 -19.68 6.17
N GLY A 103 2.97 -19.76 5.15
CA GLY A 103 4.31 -20.32 5.20
C GLY A 103 5.42 -19.31 5.48
N VAL A 104 5.11 -18.02 5.62
CA VAL A 104 6.06 -16.98 6.03
C VAL A 104 6.24 -17.06 7.55
N GLY A 105 7.47 -17.29 8.00
CA GLY A 105 7.77 -17.59 9.42
C GLY A 105 8.23 -16.38 10.24
N SER A 106 8.73 -15.32 9.62
CA SER A 106 9.29 -14.15 10.32
C SER A 106 9.19 -12.85 9.51
N ASP A 107 9.44 -11.74 10.19
CA ASP A 107 9.62 -10.41 9.59
C ASP A 107 10.88 -10.32 8.72
N ALA A 108 11.97 -11.00 9.10
CA ALA A 108 13.18 -11.11 8.29
C ALA A 108 12.90 -11.79 6.95
N GLU A 109 12.13 -12.89 6.95
CA GLU A 109 11.69 -13.54 5.73
C GLU A 109 10.74 -12.66 4.90
N MET A 110 9.89 -11.87 5.57
CA MET A 110 9.06 -10.89 4.88
C MET A 110 9.91 -9.81 4.20
N LEU A 111 10.96 -9.34 4.87
CA LEU A 111 11.88 -8.32 4.37
C LEU A 111 12.55 -8.74 3.06
N ASP A 112 12.96 -10.02 2.95
CA ASP A 112 13.58 -10.57 1.75
C ASP A 112 12.65 -10.51 0.52
N GLY A 113 11.34 -10.48 0.72
CA GLY A 113 10.34 -10.39 -0.35
C GLY A 113 9.94 -8.95 -0.73
N ILE A 114 10.43 -7.93 -0.01
CA ILE A 114 10.05 -6.53 -0.25
C ILE A 114 10.50 -6.08 -1.64
N GLN A 115 9.57 -5.51 -2.40
CA GLN A 115 9.82 -4.94 -3.70
C GLN A 115 10.26 -3.48 -3.54
N ILE A 116 11.56 -3.23 -3.39
CA ILE A 116 12.12 -1.90 -3.07
C ILE A 116 11.63 -0.81 -4.03
N GLN A 117 11.60 -1.07 -5.34
CA GLN A 117 11.13 -0.09 -6.32
C GLN A 117 9.64 0.22 -6.16
N GLY A 118 8.81 -0.80 -5.94
CA GLY A 118 7.38 -0.61 -5.72
C GLY A 118 7.09 0.07 -4.38
N LEU A 119 7.87 -0.23 -3.34
CA LEU A 119 7.78 0.46 -2.05
C LEU A 119 8.16 1.94 -2.17
N ALA A 120 9.23 2.26 -2.91
CA ALA A 120 9.64 3.64 -3.14
C ALA A 120 8.57 4.43 -3.94
N ALA A 121 7.99 3.83 -4.98
CA ALA A 121 6.91 4.41 -5.77
C ALA A 121 5.66 4.65 -4.90
N PHE A 122 5.28 3.66 -4.09
CA PHE A 122 4.20 3.78 -3.12
C PHE A 122 4.42 4.95 -2.15
N THR A 123 5.58 5.01 -1.50
CA THR A 123 5.89 6.08 -0.53
C THR A 123 5.90 7.46 -1.19
N SER A 124 6.44 7.57 -2.40
CA SER A 124 6.43 8.82 -3.16
C SER A 124 4.99 9.29 -3.42
N GLN A 125 4.14 8.39 -3.91
CA GLN A 125 2.77 8.72 -4.22
C GLN A 125 1.94 9.03 -2.96
N LEU A 126 2.10 8.24 -1.90
CA LEU A 126 1.45 8.49 -0.61
C LEU A 126 1.78 9.89 -0.09
N LYS A 127 3.07 10.28 -0.11
CA LYS A 127 3.50 11.64 0.27
C LYS A 127 2.86 12.70 -0.62
N SER A 128 2.76 12.47 -1.93
CA SER A 128 2.13 13.41 -2.86
C SER A 128 0.64 13.60 -2.55
N VAL A 129 -0.09 12.52 -2.28
CA VAL A 129 -1.51 12.57 -1.92
C VAL A 129 -1.69 13.32 -0.61
N LEU A 130 -0.93 12.97 0.43
CA LEU A 130 -1.03 13.62 1.73
C LEU A 130 -0.71 15.12 1.67
N LYS A 131 0.25 15.55 0.86
CA LYS A 131 0.55 16.98 0.65
C LYS A 131 -0.60 17.75 0.00
N ASN A 132 -1.37 17.10 -0.87
CA ASN A 132 -2.49 17.70 -1.60
C ASN A 132 -3.81 17.66 -0.83
N ASP A 133 -3.92 16.76 0.17
CA ASP A 133 -5.10 16.61 1.04
C ASP A 133 -5.08 17.60 2.23
N ILE A 134 -3.94 18.25 2.51
CA ILE A 134 -3.88 19.38 3.43
C ILE A 134 -4.58 20.56 2.76
N PRO A 135 -5.69 21.10 3.32
CA PRO A 135 -6.24 22.34 2.82
C PRO A 135 -5.13 23.38 2.87
N ARG A 136 -4.74 23.93 1.72
CA ARG A 136 -3.95 25.16 1.70
C ARG A 136 -4.80 26.18 2.44
N THR A 137 -4.49 26.47 3.70
CA THR A 137 -4.92 27.70 4.35
C THR A 137 -4.39 28.80 3.45
N VAL A 138 -5.29 29.35 2.63
CA VAL A 138 -5.01 30.42 1.70
C VAL A 138 -4.36 31.53 2.53
N ASP A 139 -3.18 31.96 2.09
CA ASP A 139 -2.49 33.12 2.63
C ASP A 139 -3.49 34.22 2.94
N GLY A 140 -3.68 34.50 4.24
CA GLY A 140 -4.44 35.63 4.70
C GLY A 140 -3.75 36.87 4.17
N GLN A 141 -4.32 37.45 3.11
CA GLN A 141 -4.08 38.81 2.68
C GLN A 141 -4.10 39.72 3.91
N ILE A 142 -2.93 40.23 4.30
CA ILE A 142 -2.87 41.41 5.16
C ILE A 142 -3.18 42.57 4.21
N PRO A 143 -4.32 43.27 4.34
CA PRO A 143 -4.53 44.49 3.58
C PRO A 143 -3.50 45.50 4.09
N ALA A 144 -2.70 46.04 3.18
CA ALA A 144 -1.90 47.22 3.48
C ALA A 144 -2.87 48.35 3.88
N GLN A 145 -2.93 48.65 5.18
CA GLN A 145 -3.58 49.87 5.65
C GLN A 145 -2.73 51.04 5.16
N SER A 146 -3.29 51.77 4.20
CA SER A 146 -2.87 53.13 3.90
C SER A 146 -3.61 54.02 4.88
N GLU A 147 -2.88 54.74 5.73
CA GLU A 147 -3.15 56.11 6.20
C GLU A 147 -1.96 56.61 7.02
#